data_AF-A0A7V9K8R3-F1
#
_entry.id   AF-A0A7V9K8R3-F1
#
_cell.length_a   1.000
_cell.length_b   1.000
_cell.length_c   1.000
_cell.angle_alpha   90.00
_cell.angle_beta   90.00
_cell.angle_gamma   90.00
#
_symmetry.space_group_name_H-M   'P 1'
#
loop_
_entity.id
_entity.type
_entity.pdbx_description
1 polymer ?
#
loop_
_entity_poly.entity_id
_entity_poly.type
_entity_poly.pdbx_seq_one_letter_code
_entity_poly.pdbx_strand_id
1 'polypeptide(L)'
;MEIREQIDRLDRDQLAELRMYIDDKLDPASTVEQRINYRSGWLQSEYRYTDKGTRRGPYWYFKYVKDGKNHSLYIGGTDNPKSVVDQILASKAG
;
A
#
# COMPACT_ATOMS: atom_id res chain seq x y z
N MET A 1 -3.78 -32.38 7.93
CA MET A 1 -4.40 -31.71 9.09
C MET A 1 -5.11 -30.50 8.56
N GLU A 2 -6.44 -30.47 8.68
CA GLU A 2 -7.24 -29.35 8.16
C GLU A 2 -7.04 -28.10 9.04
N ILE A 3 -7.12 -26.90 8.46
CA ILE A 3 -7.00 -25.61 9.17
C ILE A 3 -7.95 -25.53 10.38
N ARG A 4 -9.15 -26.14 10.27
CA ARG A 4 -10.13 -26.19 11.35
C ARG A 4 -9.60 -26.91 12.59
N GLU A 5 -8.93 -28.06 12.39
CA GLU A 5 -8.33 -28.84 13.48
C GLU A 5 -7.19 -28.09 14.20
N GLN A 6 -6.56 -27.12 13.53
CA GLN A 6 -5.54 -26.27 14.15
C GLN A 6 -6.18 -25.13 14.95
N ILE A 7 -7.24 -24.52 14.42
CA ILE A 7 -8.01 -23.45 15.10
C ILE A 7 -8.66 -23.99 16.37
N ASP A 8 -9.22 -25.21 16.34
CA ASP A 8 -9.89 -25.82 17.50
C ASP A 8 -8.94 -26.07 18.69
N ARG A 9 -7.62 -26.05 18.47
CA ARG A 9 -6.60 -26.21 19.52
C ARG A 9 -6.14 -24.90 20.15
N LEU A 10 -6.55 -23.77 19.58
CA LEU A 10 -6.15 -22.46 20.06
C LEU A 10 -6.95 -22.07 21.30
N ASP A 11 -6.29 -21.44 22.26
CA ASP A 11 -6.97 -20.78 23.35
C ASP A 11 -7.59 -19.44 22.91
N ARG A 12 -8.30 -18.78 23.84
CA ARG A 12 -9.02 -17.54 23.54
C ARG A 12 -8.11 -16.40 23.10
N ASP A 13 -6.91 -16.29 23.68
CA ASP A 13 -5.99 -15.19 23.38
C ASP A 13 -5.34 -15.42 22.01
N GLN A 14 -4.97 -16.67 21.72
CA GLN A 14 -4.48 -17.09 20.41
C GLN A 14 -5.54 -16.92 19.31
N LEU A 15 -6.81 -17.19 19.61
CA LEU A 15 -7.92 -16.94 18.68
C LEU A 15 -8.11 -15.44 18.41
N ALA A 16 -7.91 -14.59 19.42
CA ALA A 16 -7.98 -13.13 19.25
C ALA A 16 -6.82 -12.61 18.38
N GLU A 17 -5.61 -13.10 18.60
CA GLU A 17 -4.44 -12.78 17.76
C GLU A 17 -4.63 -13.25 16.32
N LEU A 18 -5.09 -14.49 16.13
CA LEU A 18 -5.40 -15.03 14.81
C LEU A 18 -6.46 -14.20 14.09
N ARG A 19 -7.51 -13.76 14.80
CA ARG A 19 -8.52 -12.88 14.24
C ARG A 19 -7.92 -11.54 13.80
N MET A 20 -7.11 -10.90 14.62
CA MET A 20 -6.45 -9.64 14.24
C MET A 20 -5.56 -9.81 13.00
N TYR A 21 -4.80 -10.91 12.93
CA TYR A 21 -3.96 -11.22 11.78
C TYR A 21 -4.79 -11.47 10.51
N ILE A 22 -5.87 -12.25 10.62
CA ILE A 22 -6.77 -12.52 9.50
C ILE A 22 -7.47 -11.24 9.04
N ASP A 23 -7.96 -10.42 9.96
CA ASP A 23 -8.62 -9.15 9.65
C ASP A 23 -7.65 -8.21 8.91
N ASP A 24 -6.38 -8.09 9.35
CA ASP A 24 -5.33 -7.34 8.62
C ASP A 24 -5.04 -7.92 7.22
N LYS A 25 -5.04 -9.26 7.10
CA LYS A 25 -4.79 -9.94 5.83
C LYS A 25 -5.95 -9.82 4.84
N LEU A 26 -7.18 -9.87 5.32
CA LEU A 26 -8.39 -9.89 4.50
C LEU A 26 -8.94 -8.49 4.21
N ASP A 27 -8.73 -7.53 5.11
CA ASP A 27 -9.08 -6.11 4.92
C ASP A 27 -7.81 -5.24 4.92
N PRO A 28 -6.91 -5.43 3.94
CA PRO A 28 -5.66 -4.70 3.94
C PRO A 28 -5.95 -3.21 3.81
N ALA A 29 -5.34 -2.39 4.68
CA ALA A 29 -5.50 -0.93 4.64
C ALA A 29 -5.22 -0.31 3.26
N SER A 30 -4.49 -1.02 2.39
CA SER A 30 -4.30 -0.69 0.98
C SER A 30 -4.06 -1.91 0.09
N THR A 31 -4.48 -1.84 -1.17
CA THR A 31 -4.13 -2.82 -2.22
C THR A 31 -3.41 -2.11 -3.36
N VAL A 32 -2.25 -2.63 -3.78
CA VAL A 32 -1.53 -2.15 -4.98
C VAL A 32 -2.26 -2.64 -6.23
N GLU A 33 -2.68 -1.71 -7.07
CA GLU A 33 -3.33 -1.99 -8.35
C GLU A 33 -2.29 -2.18 -9.46
N GLN A 34 -1.31 -1.28 -9.57
CA GLN A 34 -0.30 -1.35 -10.62
C GLN A 34 1.02 -0.67 -10.26
N ARG A 35 2.08 -1.07 -10.96
CA ARG A 35 3.42 -0.46 -10.90
C ARG A 35 3.93 -0.12 -12.30
N ILE A 36 4.50 1.07 -12.46
CA ILE A 36 5.07 1.55 -13.73
C ILE A 36 6.49 2.04 -13.46
N ASN A 37 7.49 1.44 -14.14
CA ASN A 37 8.87 1.93 -14.07
C ASN A 37 8.95 3.37 -14.56
N TYR A 38 9.63 4.22 -13.79
CA TYR A 38 9.76 5.63 -14.12
C TYR A 38 10.99 6.25 -13.45
N ARG A 39 11.85 6.91 -14.25
CA ARG A 39 13.13 7.49 -13.79
C ARG A 39 13.95 6.43 -13.03
N SER A 40 14.48 6.76 -11.85
CA SER A 40 15.26 5.85 -10.99
C SER A 40 14.41 4.99 -10.06
N GLY A 41 13.09 4.94 -10.27
CA GLY A 41 12.15 4.24 -9.38
C GLY A 41 10.93 3.73 -10.12
N TRP A 42 9.80 3.67 -9.42
CA TRP A 42 8.51 3.30 -10.00
C TRP A 42 7.37 4.12 -9.43
N LEU A 43 6.36 4.30 -10.26
CA LEU A 43 5.04 4.77 -9.87
C LEU A 43 4.23 3.57 -9.38
N GLN A 44 3.53 3.71 -8.26
CA GLN A 44 2.68 2.68 -7.67
C GLN A 44 1.27 3.26 -7.45
N SER A 45 0.27 2.64 -8.07
CA SER A 45 -1.15 2.95 -7.86
C SER A 45 -1.69 2.05 -6.77
N GLU A 46 -2.38 2.62 -5.79
CA GLU A 46 -2.97 1.89 -4.67
C GLU A 46 -4.40 2.35 -4.39
N TYR A 47 -5.29 1.40 -4.12
CA TYR A 47 -6.52 1.68 -3.39
C TYR A 47 -6.26 1.60 -1.90
N ARG A 48 -6.95 2.43 -1.13
CA ARG A 48 -6.98 2.40 0.33
C ARG A 48 -8.37 2.03 0.81
N TYR A 49 -8.46 1.43 1.98
CA TYR A 49 -9.73 1.11 2.63
C TYR A 49 -9.83 1.91 3.92
N THR A 50 -11.01 2.48 4.16
CA THR A 50 -11.33 3.08 5.46
C THR A 50 -11.60 1.97 6.47
N ASP A 51 -11.62 2.27 7.77
CA ASP A 51 -12.05 1.33 8.83
C ASP A 51 -13.46 0.73 8.63
N LYS A 52 -14.29 1.37 7.78
CA LYS A 52 -15.62 0.87 7.37
C LYS A 52 -15.59 0.04 6.06
N GLY A 53 -14.42 -0.38 5.58
CA GLY A 53 -14.24 -1.12 4.32
C GLY A 53 -14.50 -0.32 3.04
N THR A 54 -14.72 1.00 3.12
CA THR A 54 -14.96 1.82 1.92
C THR A 54 -13.66 2.03 1.14
N ARG A 55 -13.64 1.59 -0.12
CA ARG A 55 -12.50 1.76 -1.03
C ARG A 55 -12.33 3.23 -1.47
N ARG A 56 -11.09 3.73 -1.43
CA ARG A 56 -10.67 5.09 -1.83
C ARG A 56 -9.49 5.01 -2.79
N GLY A 57 -9.38 5.97 -3.72
CA GLY A 57 -8.34 6.00 -4.75
C GLY A 57 -8.85 5.63 -6.15
N PRO A 58 -7.96 5.24 -7.08
CA PRO A 58 -6.56 4.94 -6.85
C PRO A 58 -5.73 6.19 -6.53
N TYR A 59 -4.73 6.02 -5.66
CA TYR A 59 -3.75 7.05 -5.38
C TYR A 59 -2.36 6.62 -5.84
N TRP A 60 -1.61 7.57 -6.35
CA TRP A 60 -0.26 7.35 -6.86
C TRP A 60 0.82 7.69 -5.84
N TYR A 61 1.86 6.86 -5.84
CA TYR A 61 3.12 7.10 -5.16
C TYR A 61 4.29 6.97 -6.14
N PHE A 62 5.29 7.84 -6.03
CA PHE A 62 6.59 7.61 -6.64
C PHE A 62 7.55 7.05 -5.60
N LYS A 63 7.93 5.79 -5.77
CA LYS A 63 8.89 5.08 -4.92
C LYS A 63 10.24 5.09 -5.62
N TYR A 64 11.29 5.52 -4.94
CA TYR A 64 12.63 5.62 -5.53
C TYR A 64 13.72 5.47 -4.47
N VAL A 65 14.92 5.12 -4.91
CA VAL A 65 16.11 5.09 -4.04
C VAL A 65 16.94 6.34 -4.32
N LYS A 66 17.39 7.00 -3.25
CA LYS A 66 18.35 8.10 -3.31
C LYS A 66 19.33 7.96 -2.15
N ASP A 67 20.62 8.08 -2.41
CA ASP A 67 21.68 7.95 -1.40
C ASP A 67 21.58 6.64 -0.58
N GLY A 68 21.21 5.55 -1.24
CA GLY A 68 20.98 4.23 -0.63
C GLY A 68 19.72 4.12 0.23
N LYS A 69 18.89 5.17 0.31
CA LYS A 69 17.66 5.19 1.12
C LYS A 69 16.41 5.11 0.25
N ASN A 70 15.43 4.35 0.70
CA ASN A 70 14.11 4.28 0.09
C ASN A 70 13.31 5.54 0.40
N HIS A 71 12.75 6.16 -0.63
CA HIS A 71 11.86 7.31 -0.55
C HIS A 71 10.52 7.00 -1.19
N SER A 72 9.49 7.69 -0.71
CA SER A 72 8.13 7.61 -1.22
C SER A 72 7.54 9.01 -1.29
N LEU A 73 7.13 9.44 -2.47
CA LEU A 73 6.41 10.69 -2.69
C LEU A 73 4.94 10.37 -2.98
N TYR A 74 4.02 10.91 -2.19
CA TYR A 74 2.59 10.85 -2.48
C TYR A 74 2.23 11.85 -3.58
N ILE A 75 1.53 11.38 -4.62
CA ILE A 75 1.15 12.15 -5.81
C ILE A 75 -0.36 12.44 -5.81
N GLY A 76 -1.16 11.65 -5.09
CA GLY A 76 -2.62 11.78 -5.07
C GLY A 76 -3.31 11.05 -6.22
N GLY A 77 -4.59 11.34 -6.43
CA GLY A 77 -5.38 10.81 -7.54
C GLY A 77 -5.13 11.62 -8.80
N THR A 78 -4.69 10.97 -9.87
CA THR A 78 -4.40 11.63 -11.16
C THR A 78 -4.34 10.61 -12.29
N ASP A 79 -4.69 11.06 -13.49
CA ASP A 79 -4.58 10.27 -14.72
C ASP A 79 -3.19 10.39 -15.37
N ASN A 80 -2.37 11.36 -14.94
CA ASN A 80 -1.02 11.57 -15.46
C ASN A 80 0.03 11.66 -14.32
N PRO A 81 0.30 10.53 -13.63
CA PRO A 81 1.20 10.51 -12.48
C PRO A 81 2.64 10.91 -12.81
N LYS A 82 3.11 10.65 -14.05
CA LYS A 82 4.46 11.04 -14.50
C LYS A 82 4.63 12.56 -14.50
N SER A 83 3.66 13.28 -15.07
CA SER A 83 3.72 14.75 -15.14
C SER A 83 3.71 15.40 -13.77
N VAL A 84 2.89 14.88 -12.83
CA VAL A 84 2.84 15.43 -11.46
C VAL A 84 4.16 15.18 -10.71
N VAL A 85 4.77 14.01 -10.87
CA VAL A 85 6.11 13.75 -10.30
C VAL A 85 7.13 14.74 -10.84
N ASP A 86 7.14 14.98 -12.16
CA ASP A 86 8.08 15.92 -12.78
C ASP A 86 7.92 17.34 -12.23
N GLN A 87 6.68 17.80 -12.08
CA GLN A 87 6.38 19.10 -11.49
C GLN A 87 6.86 19.20 -10.04
N ILE A 88 6.58 18.20 -9.20
CA ILE A 88 7.00 18.20 -7.78
C ILE A 88 8.52 18.13 -7.65
N LEU A 89 9.21 17.36 -8.51
CA LEU A 89 10.66 17.27 -8.47
C LEU A 89 11.32 18.57 -8.95
N ALA A 90 10.78 19.21 -9.98
CA ALA A 90 11.28 20.50 -10.46
C ALA A 90 11.09 21.60 -9.41
N SER A 91 9.96 21.63 -8.71
CA SER A 91 9.69 22.63 -7.67
C SER A 91 10.56 22.49 -6.42
N LYS A 92 11.22 21.35 -6.23
CA LYS A 92 12.14 21.08 -5.11
C LYS A 92 13.61 21.35 -5.44
N ALA A 93 13.91 21.58 -6.71
CA ALA A 93 15.27 21.81 -7.21
C ALA A 93 15.62 23.30 -7.38
N GLY A 94 14.62 24.18 -7.31
CA GLY A 94 14.78 25.64 -7.23
C GLY A 94 14.66 26.13 -5.80
#